data_AF-A0A5C5R9Q4-F1
#
_entry.id   AF-A0A5C5R9Q4-F1
#
_cell.length_a   1.000
_cell.length_b   1.000
_cell.length_c   1.000
_cell.angle_alpha   90.00
_cell.angle_beta   90.00
_cell.angle_gamma   90.00
#
_symmetry.space_group_name_H-M   'P 1'
#
loop_
_entity.id
_entity.type
_entity.pdbx_description
1 polymer ?
#
loop_
_entity_poly.entity_id
_entity_poly.type
_entity_poly.pdbx_seq_one_letter_code
_entity_poly.pdbx_strand_id
1 'polypeptide(L)'
;MSTAPALLRLATAGSVDDGKSTLVGRLLYDTKSVLADQIDAVTRASVDKGLDTPDLSLLVDGLRAEREQGITIDVAYRYFATPNRSFILADTPGHVQYTRNTVSGASTAQVVILLTDARKGVIEQTRRHAAVLSLLGVPRLVLAVNKIDLVEDPAAVFQEISAEFRALTGSLGWADEAVHAIPVSALHGDNVASRSDRTPYYDGPSLIEHLESIPTDPDTTPIGFRFPVQYVIRPRTPEHPDYRGYAGQVAAGTVDVGDEVLVLPAGTRSRVERIDTADGPLDSAHTGRSVTVILADDVDVSRGDVIVSAADAPEPRQQFEATVCWLAEKPLRVGARLLLKHGTKTTQAIVGGLDAVFDEQNLTIGEGTTLELNQIGRISIQTAEPIVADDYDKNREMGSFLLIDPAGGNTLAAGLVGDALAHLV
;
A
#
# COMPACT_ATOMS: atom_id res chain seq x y z
N MET A 1 11.81 19.60 21.09
CA MET A 1 12.02 19.02 19.75
C MET A 1 10.65 18.87 19.14
N SER A 2 10.35 19.61 18.07
CA SER A 2 9.06 19.45 17.37
C SER A 2 9.13 18.09 16.67
N THR A 3 8.50 17.07 17.23
CA THR A 3 8.28 15.79 16.54
C THR A 3 7.60 16.11 15.23
N ALA A 4 8.20 15.70 14.11
CA ALA A 4 7.56 15.84 12.81
C ALA A 4 6.17 15.18 12.88
N PRO A 5 5.11 15.82 12.35
CA PRO A 5 3.77 15.24 12.35
C PRO A 5 3.82 13.86 11.70
N ALA A 6 3.28 12.86 12.39
CA ALA A 6 3.38 11.46 11.99
C ALA A 6 2.76 11.25 10.60
N LEU A 7 3.44 10.54 9.69
CA LEU A 7 3.02 10.39 8.31
C LEU A 7 2.02 9.23 8.17
N LEU A 8 0.85 9.47 7.57
CA LEU A 8 -0.08 8.40 7.18
C LEU A 8 -0.16 8.26 5.66
N ARG A 9 0.03 7.03 5.17
CA ARG A 9 -0.19 6.68 3.77
C ARG A 9 -1.58 6.10 3.60
N LEU A 10 -2.38 6.70 2.72
CA LEU A 10 -3.73 6.25 2.42
C LEU A 10 -3.98 6.14 0.92
N ALA A 11 -4.95 5.33 0.52
CA ALA A 11 -5.43 5.27 -0.85
C ALA A 11 -6.97 5.41 -0.90
N THR A 12 -7.51 5.80 -2.05
CA THR A 12 -8.96 5.81 -2.29
C THR A 12 -9.36 4.71 -3.27
N ALA A 13 -10.42 3.98 -2.96
CA ALA A 13 -11.04 2.99 -3.85
C ALA A 13 -12.56 3.23 -3.94
N GLY A 14 -13.20 2.75 -5.00
CA GLY A 14 -14.64 2.98 -5.23
C GLY A 14 -14.98 2.97 -6.71
N SER A 15 -16.26 2.81 -7.03
CA SER A 15 -16.77 2.86 -8.40
C SER A 15 -16.57 4.24 -9.03
N VAL A 16 -16.64 4.31 -10.37
CA VAL A 16 -16.48 5.53 -11.16
C VAL A 16 -17.44 6.63 -10.69
N ASP A 17 -18.68 6.27 -10.33
CA ASP A 17 -19.71 7.23 -9.95
C ASP A 17 -19.76 7.54 -8.45
N ASP A 18 -18.95 6.90 -7.61
CA ASP A 18 -19.09 7.04 -6.15
C ASP A 18 -18.59 8.39 -5.62
N GLY A 19 -18.06 9.25 -6.50
CA GLY A 19 -17.63 10.62 -6.16
C GLY A 19 -16.24 10.69 -5.53
N LYS A 20 -15.34 9.78 -5.91
CA LYS A 20 -13.97 9.68 -5.39
C LYS A 20 -13.13 10.92 -5.66
N SER A 21 -13.04 11.36 -6.91
CA SER A 21 -12.32 12.59 -7.25
C SER A 21 -12.91 13.82 -6.56
N THR A 22 -14.25 13.87 -6.40
CA THR A 22 -14.92 14.93 -5.64
C THR A 22 -14.51 14.92 -4.17
N LEU A 23 -14.48 13.74 -3.52
CA LEU A 23 -14.07 13.61 -2.11
C LEU A 23 -12.59 13.99 -1.93
N VAL A 24 -11.71 13.54 -2.83
CA VAL A 24 -10.29 13.89 -2.80
C VAL A 24 -10.11 15.40 -2.99
N GLY A 25 -10.77 16.00 -3.98
CA GLY A 25 -10.76 17.44 -4.19
C GLY A 25 -11.26 18.21 -2.97
N ARG A 26 -12.31 17.72 -2.31
CA ARG A 26 -12.85 18.28 -1.07
C ARG A 26 -11.87 18.20 0.09
N LEU A 27 -11.21 17.08 0.29
CA LEU A 27 -10.17 16.92 1.30
C LEU A 27 -9.02 17.92 1.10
N LEU A 28 -8.55 18.07 -0.14
CA LEU A 28 -7.49 19.04 -0.46
C LEU A 28 -7.93 20.48 -0.22
N TYR A 29 -9.17 20.82 -0.60
CA TYR A 29 -9.75 22.14 -0.40
C TYR A 29 -9.93 22.48 1.09
N ASP A 30 -10.59 21.62 1.86
CA ASP A 30 -10.91 21.87 3.26
C ASP A 30 -9.68 21.89 4.17
N THR A 31 -8.64 21.11 3.82
CA THR A 31 -7.35 21.13 4.53
C THR A 31 -6.46 22.32 4.14
N LYS A 32 -6.93 23.21 3.25
CA LYS A 32 -6.18 24.35 2.71
C LYS A 32 -4.85 23.95 2.07
N SER A 33 -4.79 22.74 1.51
CA SER A 33 -3.61 22.22 0.82
C SER A 33 -3.53 22.69 -0.63
N VAL A 34 -4.56 23.38 -1.11
CA VAL A 34 -4.66 23.96 -2.45
C VAL A 34 -4.39 25.47 -2.39
N LEU A 35 -3.54 25.97 -3.28
CA LEU A 35 -3.24 27.39 -3.39
C LEU A 35 -4.45 28.17 -3.94
N ALA A 36 -4.60 29.43 -3.52
CA ALA A 36 -5.77 30.26 -3.87
C ALA A 36 -5.96 30.44 -5.38
N ASP A 37 -4.86 30.53 -6.14
CA ASP A 37 -4.88 30.66 -7.61
C ASP A 37 -5.42 29.40 -8.31
N GLN A 38 -5.15 28.21 -7.76
CA GLN A 38 -5.71 26.96 -8.25
C GLN A 38 -7.22 26.87 -7.97
N ILE A 39 -7.67 27.32 -6.80
CA ILE A 39 -9.10 27.42 -6.46
C ILE A 39 -9.82 28.39 -7.42
N ASP A 40 -9.21 29.54 -7.71
CA ASP A 40 -9.75 30.51 -8.66
C ASP A 40 -9.83 29.94 -10.09
N ALA A 41 -8.83 29.16 -10.51
CA ALA A 41 -8.84 28.48 -11.80
C ALA A 41 -9.97 27.44 -11.91
N VAL A 42 -10.17 26.63 -10.87
CA VAL A 42 -11.27 25.65 -10.80
C VAL A 42 -12.63 26.35 -10.79
N THR A 43 -12.76 27.43 -10.03
CA THR A 43 -14.00 28.22 -9.97
C THR A 43 -14.36 28.77 -11.35
N ARG A 44 -13.40 29.38 -12.05
CA ARG A 44 -13.61 29.86 -13.43
C ARG A 44 -14.01 28.73 -14.38
N ALA A 45 -13.29 27.61 -14.36
CA ALA A 45 -13.60 26.46 -15.22
C ALA A 45 -14.99 25.85 -14.93
N SER A 46 -15.43 25.90 -13.68
CA SER A 46 -16.77 25.43 -13.27
C SER A 46 -17.87 26.36 -13.80
N VAL A 47 -17.66 27.67 -13.70
CA VAL A 47 -18.57 28.68 -14.28
C VAL A 47 -18.65 28.55 -15.80
N ASP A 48 -17.52 28.34 -16.49
CA ASP A 48 -17.47 28.13 -17.94
C ASP A 48 -18.26 26.87 -18.37
N LYS A 49 -18.36 25.86 -17.48
CA LYS A 49 -19.19 24.66 -17.65
C LYS A 49 -20.65 24.85 -17.21
N GLY A 50 -21.02 26.02 -16.70
CA GLY A 50 -22.38 26.35 -16.25
C GLY A 50 -22.74 25.82 -14.86
N LEU A 51 -21.75 25.55 -14.00
CA LEU A 51 -21.96 25.11 -12.62
C LEU A 51 -21.95 26.31 -11.66
N ASP A 52 -22.91 26.35 -10.74
CA ASP A 52 -23.04 27.41 -9.73
C ASP A 52 -22.02 27.27 -8.58
N THR A 53 -21.49 26.07 -8.36
CA THR A 53 -20.49 25.77 -7.33
C THR A 53 -19.20 25.23 -7.94
N PRO A 54 -18.02 25.52 -7.35
CA PRO A 54 -16.76 24.95 -7.83
C PRO A 54 -16.78 23.42 -7.85
N ASP A 55 -16.49 22.85 -9.01
CA ASP A 55 -16.31 21.40 -9.17
C ASP A 55 -14.90 21.01 -8.72
N LEU A 56 -14.80 20.58 -7.46
CA LEU A 56 -13.54 20.23 -6.83
C LEU A 56 -12.87 18.99 -7.44
N SER A 57 -13.58 18.17 -8.22
CA SER A 57 -12.96 17.05 -8.95
C SER A 57 -11.87 17.53 -9.92
N LEU A 58 -12.01 18.76 -10.44
CA LEU A 58 -11.05 19.38 -11.35
C LEU A 58 -9.67 19.64 -10.73
N LEU A 59 -9.55 19.61 -9.40
CA LEU A 59 -8.26 19.69 -8.70
C LEU A 59 -7.43 18.41 -8.86
N VAL A 60 -8.10 17.29 -9.06
CA VAL A 60 -7.52 15.94 -8.98
C VAL A 60 -7.16 15.42 -10.37
N ASP A 61 -7.98 15.71 -11.38
CA ASP A 61 -7.81 15.24 -12.75
C ASP A 61 -6.60 15.90 -13.45
N GLY A 62 -5.48 15.17 -13.50
CA GLY A 62 -4.18 15.67 -13.95
C GLY A 62 -3.96 15.53 -15.46
N LEU A 63 -4.51 14.48 -16.09
CA LEU A 63 -4.29 14.18 -17.52
C LEU A 63 -5.43 14.71 -18.39
N ARG A 64 -5.11 15.22 -19.60
CA ARG A 64 -6.14 15.65 -20.58
C ARG A 64 -7.09 14.51 -20.95
N ALA A 65 -6.60 13.28 -21.03
CA ALA A 65 -7.41 12.08 -21.29
C ALA A 65 -8.38 11.74 -20.14
N GLU A 66 -7.96 11.92 -18.88
CA GLU A 66 -8.84 11.77 -17.71
C GLU A 66 -9.97 12.80 -17.76
N ARG A 67 -9.65 14.06 -18.11
CA ARG A 67 -10.62 15.16 -18.22
C ARG A 67 -11.63 14.99 -19.36
N GLU A 68 -11.22 14.35 -20.45
CA GLU A 68 -12.09 14.08 -21.61
C GLU A 68 -13.06 12.91 -21.35
N GLN A 69 -12.66 11.96 -20.49
CA GLN A 69 -13.45 10.76 -20.19
C GLN A 69 -14.14 10.77 -18.82
N GLY A 70 -13.79 11.71 -17.92
CA GLY A 70 -14.35 11.80 -16.57
C GLY A 70 -13.96 10.65 -15.65
N ILE A 71 -12.80 10.01 -15.88
CA ILE A 71 -12.30 8.87 -15.09
C ILE A 71 -10.83 9.09 -14.69
N THR A 72 -10.44 8.62 -13.50
CA THR A 72 -9.03 8.53 -13.07
C THR A 72 -8.36 7.35 -13.79
N ILE A 73 -7.21 7.56 -14.43
CA ILE A 73 -6.53 6.55 -15.26
C ILE A 73 -5.23 6.06 -14.60
N ASP A 74 -4.44 6.94 -13.97
CA ASP A 74 -3.19 6.58 -13.30
C ASP A 74 -3.24 6.90 -11.79
N VAL A 75 -2.35 6.30 -11.00
CA VAL A 75 -2.28 6.59 -9.56
C VAL A 75 -1.67 7.97 -9.35
N ALA A 76 -2.46 8.93 -8.88
CA ALA A 76 -1.98 10.26 -8.54
C ALA A 76 -1.62 10.34 -7.05
N TYR A 77 -0.36 10.61 -6.74
CA TYR A 77 0.06 10.88 -5.36
C TYR A 77 -0.16 12.35 -5.00
N ARG A 78 -0.93 12.59 -3.95
CA ARG A 78 -1.22 13.91 -3.40
C ARG A 78 -0.75 13.99 -1.95
N TYR A 79 -0.27 15.17 -1.56
CA TYR A 79 0.23 15.42 -0.22
C TYR A 79 -0.67 16.49 0.41
N PHE A 80 -1.12 16.22 1.63
CA PHE A 80 -1.86 17.20 2.42
C PHE A 80 -1.50 17.04 3.90
N ALA A 81 -1.77 18.08 4.68
CA ALA A 81 -1.48 18.06 6.10
C ALA A 81 -2.58 18.78 6.88
N THR A 82 -2.72 18.38 8.13
CA THR A 82 -3.46 19.10 9.15
C THR A 82 -2.47 19.62 10.19
N PRO A 83 -2.89 20.44 11.18
CA PRO A 83 -2.03 20.83 12.28
C PRO A 83 -1.45 19.63 13.06
N ASN A 84 -2.16 18.50 13.06
CA ASN A 84 -1.82 17.32 13.85
C ASN A 84 -1.02 16.28 13.05
N ARG A 85 -1.13 16.24 11.72
CA ARG A 85 -0.67 15.10 10.93
C ARG A 85 -0.38 15.40 9.46
N SER A 86 0.56 14.66 8.87
CA SER A 86 0.85 14.68 7.42
C SER A 86 0.31 13.44 6.73
N PHE A 87 -0.18 13.60 5.50
CA PHE A 87 -0.82 12.54 4.73
C PHE A 87 -0.24 12.43 3.32
N ILE A 88 -0.08 11.19 2.85
CA ILE A 88 0.15 10.86 1.44
C ILE A 88 -1.07 10.09 0.97
N LEU A 89 -1.74 10.62 -0.06
CA LEU A 89 -2.90 10.01 -0.68
C LEU A 89 -2.54 9.49 -2.07
N ALA A 90 -2.74 8.19 -2.31
CA ALA A 90 -2.75 7.59 -3.63
C ALA A 90 -4.20 7.54 -4.15
N ASP A 91 -4.54 8.39 -5.12
CA ASP A 91 -5.84 8.31 -5.79
C ASP A 91 -5.80 7.19 -6.84
N THR A 92 -6.45 6.06 -6.56
CA THR A 92 -6.43 4.92 -7.49
C THR A 92 -7.63 5.00 -8.44
N PRO A 93 -7.50 4.59 -9.71
CA PRO A 93 -8.63 4.46 -10.64
C PRO A 93 -9.81 3.64 -10.12
N GLY A 94 -11.03 4.00 -10.52
CA GLY A 94 -12.27 3.36 -10.06
C GLY A 94 -12.87 2.36 -11.05
N HIS A 95 -12.18 1.97 -12.11
CA HIS A 95 -12.71 1.09 -13.15
C HIS A 95 -12.02 -0.28 -13.11
N VAL A 96 -12.78 -1.34 -13.40
CA VAL A 96 -12.39 -2.76 -13.30
C VAL A 96 -11.10 -3.08 -14.06
N GLN A 97 -10.86 -2.40 -15.18
CA GLN A 97 -9.65 -2.58 -15.99
C GLN A 97 -8.36 -2.08 -15.31
N TYR A 98 -8.45 -1.45 -14.13
CA TYR A 98 -7.33 -0.81 -13.44
C TYR A 98 -7.00 -1.42 -12.08
N THR A 99 -7.32 -2.70 -11.85
CA THR A 99 -6.88 -3.46 -10.65
C THR A 99 -5.37 -3.29 -10.41
N ARG A 100 -4.55 -3.28 -11.47
CA ARG A 100 -3.11 -2.92 -11.42
C ARG A 100 -2.80 -1.64 -10.64
N ASN A 101 -3.61 -0.60 -10.82
CA ASN A 101 -3.37 0.72 -10.25
C ASN A 101 -3.86 0.77 -8.80
N THR A 102 -4.96 0.06 -8.49
CA THR A 102 -5.37 -0.19 -7.10
C THR A 102 -4.31 -0.98 -6.34
N VAL A 103 -3.72 -2.03 -6.94
CA VAL A 103 -2.62 -2.81 -6.35
C VAL A 103 -1.40 -1.94 -6.08
N SER A 104 -1.04 -1.08 -7.03
CA SER A 104 0.10 -0.19 -6.90
C SER A 104 -0.11 0.87 -5.81
N GLY A 105 -1.29 1.48 -5.72
CA GLY A 105 -1.61 2.49 -4.71
C GLY A 105 -1.89 1.93 -3.31
N ALA A 106 -2.57 0.78 -3.21
CA ALA A 106 -2.99 0.20 -1.93
C ALA A 106 -1.90 -0.66 -1.26
N SER A 107 -0.94 -1.20 -2.01
CA SER A 107 0.14 -2.04 -1.46
C SER A 107 1.02 -1.34 -0.41
N THR A 108 1.08 0.00 -0.43
CA THR A 108 1.83 0.81 0.54
C THR A 108 0.92 1.56 1.52
N ALA A 109 -0.40 1.42 1.35
CA ALA A 109 -1.38 2.12 2.17
C ALA A 109 -1.50 1.45 3.56
N GLN A 110 -1.62 2.30 4.57
CA GLN A 110 -1.94 1.91 5.95
C GLN A 110 -3.45 1.94 6.20
N VAL A 111 -4.18 2.73 5.40
CA VAL A 111 -5.63 2.79 5.39
C VAL A 111 -6.14 3.02 3.97
N VAL A 112 -7.26 2.41 3.60
CA VAL A 112 -7.93 2.71 2.34
C VAL A 112 -9.34 3.23 2.58
N ILE A 113 -9.65 4.37 1.94
CA ILE A 113 -11.00 4.95 1.94
C ILE A 113 -11.74 4.33 0.76
N LEU A 114 -12.72 3.49 1.07
CA LEU A 114 -13.58 2.85 0.10
C LEU A 114 -14.89 3.64 0.02
N LEU A 115 -15.14 4.28 -1.11
CA LEU A 115 -16.35 5.06 -1.33
C LEU A 115 -17.48 4.17 -1.82
N THR A 116 -18.71 4.52 -1.44
CA THR A 116 -19.94 3.89 -1.94
C THR A 116 -21.03 4.93 -2.03
N ASP A 117 -21.72 5.01 -3.17
CA ASP A 117 -22.91 5.85 -3.36
C ASP A 117 -24.07 5.33 -2.48
N ALA A 118 -24.56 6.17 -1.56
CA ALA A 118 -25.65 5.85 -0.64
C ALA A 118 -26.93 5.38 -1.36
N ARG A 119 -27.15 5.80 -2.61
CA ARG A 119 -28.31 5.38 -3.41
C ARG A 119 -28.19 3.97 -3.98
N LYS A 120 -26.96 3.47 -4.11
CA LYS A 120 -26.64 2.16 -4.71
C LYS A 120 -26.37 1.09 -3.66
N GLY A 121 -25.85 1.48 -2.49
CA GLY A 121 -25.44 0.53 -1.44
C GLY A 121 -24.21 -0.31 -1.84
N VAL A 122 -23.99 -1.43 -1.16
CA VAL A 122 -22.82 -2.28 -1.39
C VAL A 122 -23.00 -3.12 -2.67
N ILE A 123 -22.56 -2.58 -3.80
CA ILE A 123 -22.61 -3.25 -5.10
C ILE A 123 -21.48 -4.27 -5.28
N GLU A 124 -21.57 -5.09 -6.32
CA GLU A 124 -20.54 -6.09 -6.69
C GLU A 124 -19.13 -5.47 -6.79
N GLN A 125 -19.02 -4.28 -7.36
CA GLN A 125 -17.74 -3.58 -7.48
C GLN A 125 -17.15 -3.18 -6.12
N THR A 126 -17.99 -2.78 -5.17
CA THR A 126 -17.58 -2.49 -3.78
C THR A 126 -17.02 -3.74 -3.12
N ARG A 127 -17.72 -4.88 -3.31
CA ARG A 127 -17.31 -6.21 -2.80
C ARG A 127 -15.96 -6.63 -3.38
N ARG A 128 -15.78 -6.42 -4.68
CA ARG A 128 -14.52 -6.70 -5.38
C ARG A 128 -13.35 -5.88 -4.86
N HIS A 129 -13.54 -4.56 -4.71
CA HIS A 129 -12.50 -3.72 -4.14
C HIS A 129 -12.14 -4.18 -2.73
N ALA A 130 -13.13 -4.49 -1.88
CA ALA A 130 -12.85 -5.03 -0.55
C ALA A 130 -12.03 -6.34 -0.62
N ALA A 131 -12.40 -7.29 -1.48
CA ALA A 131 -11.64 -8.54 -1.61
C ALA A 131 -10.18 -8.30 -2.05
N VAL A 132 -9.96 -7.44 -3.05
CA VAL A 132 -8.60 -7.10 -3.51
C VAL A 132 -7.80 -6.38 -2.41
N LEU A 133 -8.42 -5.49 -1.65
CA LEU A 133 -7.74 -4.80 -0.54
C LEU A 133 -7.35 -5.76 0.58
N SER A 134 -8.15 -6.82 0.80
CA SER A 134 -7.84 -7.88 1.78
C SER A 134 -6.60 -8.63 1.34
N LEU A 135 -6.57 -9.04 0.08
CA LEU A 135 -5.43 -9.72 -0.53
C LEU A 135 -4.14 -8.90 -0.47
N LEU A 136 -4.24 -7.57 -0.57
CA LEU A 136 -3.09 -6.66 -0.48
C LEU A 136 -2.66 -6.37 0.96
N GLY A 137 -3.28 -7.02 1.96
CA GLY A 137 -2.97 -6.86 3.37
C GLY A 137 -3.21 -5.43 3.87
N VAL A 138 -4.24 -4.75 3.35
CA VAL A 138 -4.56 -3.38 3.79
C VAL A 138 -5.00 -3.43 5.25
N PRO A 139 -4.30 -2.76 6.18
CA PRO A 139 -4.55 -2.97 7.61
C PRO A 139 -5.90 -2.42 8.08
N ARG A 140 -6.35 -1.29 7.52
CA ARG A 140 -7.55 -0.56 7.95
C ARG A 140 -8.37 -0.08 6.76
N LEU A 141 -9.69 -0.09 6.90
CA LEU A 141 -10.63 0.40 5.90
C LEU A 141 -11.51 1.50 6.49
N VAL A 142 -11.78 2.51 5.66
CA VAL A 142 -12.80 3.52 5.93
C VAL A 142 -13.86 3.43 4.85
N LEU A 143 -15.08 3.06 5.21
CA LEU A 143 -16.22 3.13 4.30
C LEU A 143 -16.78 4.56 4.31
N ALA A 144 -16.58 5.29 3.21
CA ALA A 144 -17.18 6.59 3.00
C ALA A 144 -18.51 6.41 2.24
N VAL A 145 -19.63 6.42 2.98
CA VAL A 145 -20.98 6.32 2.41
C VAL A 145 -21.35 7.70 1.86
N ASN A 146 -21.04 7.94 0.59
CA ASN A 146 -21.12 9.24 -0.05
C ASN A 146 -22.51 9.54 -0.62
N LYS A 147 -22.79 10.81 -0.90
CA LYS A 147 -24.06 11.32 -1.42
C LYS A 147 -25.24 11.07 -0.47
N ILE A 148 -24.97 11.14 0.82
CA ILE A 148 -25.98 10.95 1.86
C ILE A 148 -27.07 12.05 1.83
N ASP A 149 -26.75 13.18 1.19
CA ASP A 149 -27.68 14.28 0.92
C ASP A 149 -28.76 13.96 -0.12
N LEU A 150 -28.59 12.89 -0.91
CA LEU A 150 -29.50 12.52 -2.00
C LEU A 150 -30.50 11.42 -1.64
N VAL A 151 -30.50 10.92 -0.40
CA VAL A 151 -31.40 9.86 0.06
C VAL A 151 -32.46 10.40 1.02
N GLU A 152 -33.66 9.83 0.99
CA GLU A 152 -34.82 10.32 1.77
C GLU A 152 -34.71 10.01 3.26
N ASP A 153 -34.20 8.83 3.64
CA ASP A 153 -33.89 8.45 5.02
C ASP A 153 -32.38 8.14 5.18
N PRO A 154 -31.55 9.19 5.34
CA PRO A 154 -30.12 9.06 5.53
C PRO A 154 -29.69 8.14 6.68
N ALA A 155 -30.48 8.08 7.76
CA ALA A 155 -30.14 7.31 8.95
C ALA A 155 -30.29 5.81 8.71
N ALA A 156 -31.44 5.40 8.15
CA ALA A 156 -31.70 4.00 7.82
C ALA A 156 -30.72 3.48 6.75
N VAL A 157 -30.51 4.26 5.67
CA VAL A 157 -29.62 3.89 4.57
C VAL A 157 -28.17 3.72 5.06
N PHE A 158 -27.67 4.65 5.87
CA PHE A 158 -26.33 4.54 6.41
C PHE A 158 -26.16 3.29 7.30
N GLN A 159 -27.15 2.97 8.14
CA GLN A 159 -27.11 1.80 9.00
C GLN A 159 -27.10 0.49 8.21
N GLU A 160 -27.96 0.38 7.20
CA GLU A 160 -28.05 -0.80 6.32
C GLU A 160 -26.73 -1.05 5.59
N ILE A 161 -26.20 -0.03 4.90
CA ILE A 161 -24.94 -0.12 4.16
C ILE A 161 -23.78 -0.45 5.10
N SER A 162 -23.72 0.19 6.27
CA SER A 162 -22.65 -0.06 7.25
C SER A 162 -22.69 -1.48 7.80
N ALA A 163 -23.89 -2.03 8.05
CA ALA A 163 -24.05 -3.40 8.52
C ALA A 163 -23.67 -4.43 7.45
N GLU A 164 -24.12 -4.22 6.21
CA GLU A 164 -23.77 -5.07 5.08
C GLU A 164 -22.26 -5.07 4.83
N PHE A 165 -21.63 -3.89 4.86
CA PHE A 165 -20.20 -3.76 4.64
C PHE A 165 -19.37 -4.41 5.77
N ARG A 166 -19.78 -4.25 7.03
CA ARG A 166 -19.12 -4.94 8.16
C ARG A 166 -19.18 -6.45 8.03
N ALA A 167 -20.34 -7.00 7.65
CA ALA A 167 -20.48 -8.44 7.42
C ALA A 167 -19.54 -8.93 6.31
N LEU A 168 -19.45 -8.17 5.21
CA LEU A 168 -18.51 -8.44 4.13
C LEU A 168 -17.06 -8.41 4.62
N THR A 169 -16.61 -7.32 5.25
CA THR A 169 -15.20 -7.19 5.68
C THR A 169 -14.82 -8.21 6.76
N GLY A 170 -15.76 -8.59 7.64
CA GLY A 170 -15.55 -9.66 8.60
C GLY A 170 -15.31 -11.01 7.92
N SER A 171 -16.04 -11.32 6.85
CA SER A 171 -15.80 -12.53 6.03
C SER A 171 -14.48 -12.51 5.26
N LEU A 172 -13.90 -11.31 5.05
CA LEU A 172 -12.63 -11.10 4.36
C LEU A 172 -11.44 -10.94 5.33
N GLY A 173 -11.63 -11.22 6.62
CA GLY A 173 -10.56 -11.31 7.61
C GLY A 173 -10.23 -10.03 8.38
N TRP A 174 -10.95 -8.92 8.16
CA TRP A 174 -10.75 -7.72 8.99
C TRP A 174 -11.42 -7.85 10.35
N ALA A 175 -10.71 -7.39 11.39
CA ALA A 175 -11.30 -7.14 12.69
C ALA A 175 -12.25 -5.94 12.64
N ASP A 176 -13.28 -5.94 13.48
CA ASP A 176 -14.31 -4.89 13.51
C ASP A 176 -13.70 -3.50 13.77
N GLU A 177 -12.70 -3.40 14.64
CA GLU A 177 -11.98 -2.16 14.96
C GLU A 177 -11.10 -1.63 13.81
N ALA A 178 -10.82 -2.45 12.80
CA ALA A 178 -10.04 -2.05 11.63
C ALA A 178 -10.92 -1.40 10.54
N VAL A 179 -12.24 -1.46 10.68
CA VAL A 179 -13.20 -0.97 9.67
C VAL A 179 -14.13 0.09 10.28
N HIS A 180 -14.04 1.32 9.77
CA HIS A 180 -14.89 2.42 10.24
C HIS A 180 -15.75 2.98 9.10
N ALA A 181 -17.05 3.18 9.34
CA ALA A 181 -17.98 3.74 8.36
C ALA A 181 -18.35 5.18 8.72
N ILE A 182 -18.34 6.07 7.72
CA ILE A 182 -18.63 7.50 7.86
C ILE A 182 -19.64 7.92 6.78
N PRO A 183 -20.80 8.50 7.14
CA PRO A 183 -21.71 9.08 6.17
C PRO A 183 -21.16 10.43 5.71
N VAL A 184 -20.96 10.62 4.41
CA VAL A 184 -20.37 11.85 3.86
C VAL A 184 -21.19 12.44 2.73
N SER A 185 -21.06 13.75 2.54
CA SER A 185 -21.40 14.42 1.28
C SER A 185 -20.14 15.10 0.77
N ALA A 186 -19.47 14.50 -0.22
CA ALA A 186 -18.27 15.09 -0.81
C ALA A 186 -18.54 16.47 -1.44
N LEU A 187 -19.74 16.67 -1.99
CA LEU A 187 -20.15 17.93 -2.61
C LEU A 187 -20.33 19.04 -1.56
N HIS A 188 -21.05 18.75 -0.49
CA HIS A 188 -21.37 19.75 0.54
C HIS A 188 -20.31 19.87 1.64
N GLY A 189 -19.45 18.86 1.78
CA GLY A 189 -18.41 18.78 2.82
C GLY A 189 -18.87 18.11 4.12
N ASP A 190 -20.05 17.51 4.15
CA ASP A 190 -20.59 16.89 5.36
C ASP A 190 -19.71 15.73 5.82
N ASN A 191 -19.24 15.79 7.07
CA ASN A 191 -18.33 14.83 7.73
C ASN A 191 -17.00 14.59 7.00
N VAL A 192 -16.57 15.50 6.12
CA VAL A 192 -15.26 15.39 5.45
C VAL A 192 -14.16 15.94 6.36
N ALA A 193 -14.04 17.27 6.47
CA ALA A 193 -13.07 17.89 7.36
C ALA A 193 -13.61 18.09 8.78
N SER A 194 -14.86 18.54 8.90
CA SER A 194 -15.56 18.76 10.16
C SER A 194 -16.81 17.90 10.25
N ARG A 195 -17.25 17.61 11.48
CA ARG A 195 -18.56 16.99 11.73
C ARG A 195 -19.68 17.86 11.17
N SER A 196 -20.77 17.25 10.71
CA SER A 196 -21.91 17.96 10.15
C SER A 196 -23.15 17.88 11.04
N ASP A 197 -23.80 19.04 11.24
CA ASP A 197 -25.11 19.14 11.88
C ASP A 197 -26.23 18.56 11.00
N ARG A 198 -25.96 18.31 9.70
CA ARG A 198 -26.91 17.71 8.76
C ARG A 198 -27.02 16.18 8.92
N THR A 199 -26.13 15.58 9.71
CA THR A 199 -26.12 14.14 10.02
C THR A 199 -26.31 13.89 11.51
N PRO A 200 -27.42 14.31 12.15
CA PRO A 200 -27.60 14.20 13.60
C PRO A 200 -27.77 12.76 14.11
N TYR A 201 -27.92 11.79 13.20
CA TYR A 201 -28.01 10.36 13.49
C TYR A 201 -26.61 9.68 13.55
N TYR A 202 -25.53 10.42 13.29
CA TYR A 202 -24.16 9.92 13.30
C TYR A 202 -23.34 10.65 14.36
N ASP A 203 -22.98 9.93 15.42
CA ASP A 203 -22.19 10.47 16.56
C ASP A 203 -20.67 10.28 16.40
N GLY A 204 -20.24 9.70 15.27
CA GLY A 204 -18.84 9.38 15.02
C GLY A 204 -17.98 10.58 14.58
N PRO A 205 -16.68 10.35 14.34
CA PRO A 205 -15.76 11.39 13.88
C PRO A 205 -16.01 11.81 12.43
N SER A 206 -15.53 12.99 12.05
CA SER A 206 -15.35 13.33 10.62
C SER A 206 -14.27 12.43 9.99
N LEU A 207 -14.19 12.41 8.66
CA LEU A 207 -13.16 11.66 7.94
C LEU A 207 -11.75 12.11 8.35
N ILE A 208 -11.48 13.41 8.44
CA ILE A 208 -10.18 13.91 8.91
C ILE A 208 -9.91 13.53 10.37
N GLU A 209 -10.87 13.71 11.27
CA GLU A 209 -10.70 13.32 12.68
C GLU A 209 -10.36 11.82 12.82
N HIS A 210 -11.04 10.97 12.05
CA HIS A 210 -10.75 9.54 12.03
C HIS A 210 -9.34 9.26 11.50
N LEU A 211 -8.98 9.84 10.35
CA LEU A 211 -7.65 9.67 9.75
C LEU A 211 -6.54 10.17 10.68
N GLU A 212 -6.76 11.24 11.44
CA GLU A 212 -5.82 11.72 12.45
C GLU A 212 -5.65 10.73 13.60
N SER A 213 -6.71 10.04 14.00
CA SER A 213 -6.71 9.09 15.12
C SER A 213 -6.02 7.76 14.85
N ILE A 214 -5.82 7.39 13.57
CA ILE A 214 -5.26 6.08 13.20
C ILE A 214 -3.80 5.97 13.68
N PRO A 215 -3.40 4.97 14.48
CA PRO A 215 -1.99 4.79 14.84
C PRO A 215 -1.07 4.72 13.61
N THR A 216 0.06 5.43 13.61
CA THR A 216 1.07 5.31 12.56
C THR A 216 1.94 4.07 12.71
N ASP A 217 2.04 3.53 13.92
CA ASP A 217 2.73 2.26 14.13
C ASP A 217 1.87 1.16 13.55
N PRO A 218 2.40 0.36 12.61
CA PRO A 218 1.73 -0.86 12.23
C PRO A 218 1.72 -1.75 13.48
N ASP A 219 0.52 -2.07 13.99
CA ASP A 219 0.33 -3.23 14.85
C ASP A 219 0.68 -4.47 14.02
N THR A 220 1.97 -4.73 13.86
CA THR A 220 2.52 -5.97 13.35
C THR A 220 3.06 -6.73 14.53
N THR A 221 2.81 -8.04 14.54
CA THR A 221 3.59 -9.02 15.31
C THR A 221 5.05 -8.56 15.40
N PRO A 222 5.69 -8.60 16.59
CA PRO A 222 7.09 -8.16 16.70
C PRO A 222 7.97 -8.95 15.72
N ILE A 223 8.48 -8.29 14.68
CA ILE A 223 9.40 -8.87 13.71
C ILE A 223 10.80 -8.41 14.04
N GLY A 224 11.74 -9.35 14.02
CA GLY A 224 13.15 -9.06 14.24
C GLY A 224 13.71 -8.17 13.13
N PHE A 225 14.91 -7.65 13.38
CA PHE A 225 15.61 -6.80 12.43
C PHE A 225 15.68 -7.42 11.02
N ARG A 226 15.36 -6.62 9.99
CA ARG A 226 15.56 -6.93 8.57
C ARG A 226 16.23 -5.73 7.89
N PHE A 227 17.40 -5.95 7.30
CA PHE A 227 18.17 -4.90 6.65
C PHE A 227 18.73 -5.37 5.31
N PRO A 228 17.97 -5.17 4.22
CA PRO A 228 18.44 -5.44 2.87
C PRO A 228 19.59 -4.50 2.51
N VAL A 229 20.77 -5.07 2.24
CA VAL A 229 21.95 -4.29 1.89
C VAL A 229 21.77 -3.71 0.48
N GLN A 230 21.80 -2.38 0.38
CA GLN A 230 21.67 -1.64 -0.87
C GLN A 230 23.05 -1.34 -1.48
N TYR A 231 24.02 -1.03 -0.63
CA TYR A 231 25.35 -0.60 -1.06
C TYR A 231 26.42 -0.90 -0.01
N VAL A 232 27.65 -1.18 -0.47
CA VAL A 232 28.82 -1.41 0.39
C VAL A 232 29.75 -0.22 0.27
N ILE A 233 29.92 0.52 1.36
CA ILE A 233 30.74 1.73 1.44
C ILE A 233 32.16 1.35 1.86
N ARG A 234 33.12 1.58 0.96
CA ARG A 234 34.56 1.36 1.17
C ARG A 234 35.35 2.54 0.60
N PRO A 235 35.53 3.63 1.35
CA PRO A 235 36.16 4.85 0.84
C PRO A 235 37.65 4.66 0.56
N ARG A 236 38.33 3.79 1.34
CA ARG A 236 39.78 3.50 1.20
C ARG A 236 40.65 4.77 1.19
N THR A 237 40.27 5.77 1.97
CA THR A 237 41.05 7.00 2.14
C THR A 237 42.08 6.82 3.28
N PRO A 238 43.12 7.67 3.38
CA PRO A 238 44.06 7.62 4.51
C PRO A 238 43.37 7.76 5.89
N GLU A 239 42.26 8.50 5.97
CA GLU A 239 41.47 8.68 7.18
C GLU A 239 40.58 7.46 7.49
N HIS A 240 40.25 6.66 6.47
CA HIS A 240 39.36 5.51 6.54
C HIS A 240 39.89 4.32 5.71
N PRO A 241 41.08 3.79 6.04
CA PRO A 241 41.72 2.74 5.25
C PRO A 241 40.92 1.43 5.29
N ASP A 242 40.39 1.08 6.45
CA ASP A 242 39.71 -0.19 6.73
C ASP A 242 38.17 -0.05 6.87
N TYR A 243 37.61 1.12 6.56
CA TYR A 243 36.18 1.33 6.72
C TYR A 243 35.37 0.46 5.75
N ARG A 244 34.49 -0.37 6.31
CA ARG A 244 33.51 -1.19 5.59
C ARG A 244 32.13 -1.02 6.22
N GLY A 245 31.32 -0.17 5.60
CA GLY A 245 29.94 0.08 6.02
C GLY A 245 28.93 -0.51 5.04
N TYR A 246 27.84 -1.07 5.54
CA TYR A 246 26.74 -1.62 4.74
C TYR A 246 25.55 -0.67 4.82
N ALA A 247 25.27 0.02 3.71
CA ALA A 247 24.20 1.00 3.64
C ALA A 247 22.90 0.37 3.13
N GLY A 248 21.80 0.80 3.75
CA GLY A 248 20.45 0.32 3.46
C GLY A 248 19.41 1.07 4.29
N GLN A 249 18.16 0.68 4.13
CA GLN A 249 17.05 1.13 4.97
C GLN A 249 16.59 -0.04 5.83
N VAL A 250 16.33 0.19 7.11
CA VAL A 250 15.76 -0.83 7.99
C VAL A 250 14.36 -1.17 7.49
N ALA A 251 14.16 -2.39 7.01
CA ALA A 251 12.90 -2.84 6.44
C ALA A 251 11.91 -3.31 7.52
N ALA A 252 12.41 -3.90 8.61
CA ALA A 252 11.60 -4.29 9.76
C ALA A 252 12.43 -4.34 11.04
N GLY A 253 11.76 -4.24 12.18
CA GLY A 253 12.34 -4.32 13.51
C GLY A 253 13.21 -3.12 13.90
N THR A 254 14.02 -3.35 14.92
CA THR A 254 15.02 -2.42 15.48
C THR A 254 16.37 -3.13 15.58
N VAL A 255 17.44 -2.34 15.59
CA VAL A 255 18.80 -2.82 15.81
C VAL A 255 19.55 -1.85 16.70
N ASP A 256 20.24 -2.38 17.70
CA ASP A 256 21.09 -1.66 18.62
C ASP A 256 22.58 -2.01 18.37
N VAL A 257 23.47 -1.07 18.70
CA VAL A 257 24.90 -1.37 18.74
C VAL A 257 25.15 -2.49 19.75
N GLY A 258 25.84 -3.54 19.31
CA GLY A 258 26.10 -4.74 20.09
C GLY A 258 25.13 -5.88 19.79
N ASP A 259 24.11 -5.72 18.95
CA ASP A 259 23.19 -6.81 18.61
C ASP A 259 23.85 -7.92 17.78
N GLU A 260 23.45 -9.16 18.03
CA GLU A 260 23.86 -10.31 17.22
C GLU A 260 23.01 -10.43 15.96
N VAL A 261 23.68 -10.56 14.83
CA VAL A 261 23.05 -10.61 13.51
C VAL A 261 23.56 -11.78 12.67
N LEU A 262 22.75 -12.17 11.68
CA LEU A 262 23.12 -13.08 10.61
C LEU A 262 23.12 -12.34 9.27
N VAL A 263 24.09 -12.66 8.42
CA VAL A 263 24.10 -12.25 7.02
C VAL A 263 23.55 -13.39 6.18
N LEU A 264 22.37 -13.18 5.61
CA LEU A 264 21.70 -14.15 4.73
C LEU A 264 21.89 -13.76 3.26
N PRO A 265 22.00 -14.73 2.34
CA PRO A 265 21.71 -16.17 2.53
C PRO A 265 22.88 -17.02 3.05
N ALA A 266 24.09 -16.47 3.22
CA ALA A 266 25.28 -17.23 3.61
C ALA A 266 25.21 -17.83 5.03
N GLY A 267 24.41 -17.24 5.93
CA GLY A 267 24.26 -17.70 7.31
C GLY A 267 25.42 -17.28 8.23
N THR A 268 26.25 -16.32 7.81
CA THR A 268 27.41 -15.88 8.58
C THR A 268 26.97 -15.03 9.76
N ARG A 269 27.43 -15.37 10.97
CA ARG A 269 27.10 -14.64 12.21
C ARG A 269 28.11 -13.53 12.46
N SER A 270 27.62 -12.39 12.96
CA SER A 270 28.45 -11.28 13.46
C SER A 270 27.70 -10.47 14.51
N ARG A 271 28.24 -9.31 14.88
CA ARG A 271 27.66 -8.33 15.80
C ARG A 271 27.69 -6.94 15.18
N VAL A 272 26.68 -6.12 15.45
CA VAL A 272 26.69 -4.71 15.06
C VAL A 272 27.72 -3.96 15.91
N GLU A 273 28.75 -3.44 15.28
CA GLU A 273 29.78 -2.64 15.95
C GLU A 273 29.37 -1.16 16.00
N ARG A 274 28.79 -0.65 14.92
CA ARG A 274 28.39 0.76 14.83
C ARG A 274 27.25 0.96 13.83
N ILE A 275 26.44 1.97 14.10
CA ILE A 275 25.38 2.44 13.20
C ILE A 275 25.68 3.91 12.87
N ASP A 276 25.94 4.21 11.61
CA ASP A 276 26.27 5.55 11.13
C ASP A 276 25.15 6.16 10.27
N THR A 277 25.01 7.48 10.38
CA THR A 277 24.20 8.30 9.47
C THR A 277 25.00 9.51 8.99
N ALA A 278 24.44 10.26 8.04
CA ALA A 278 25.04 11.52 7.60
C ALA A 278 25.19 12.54 8.74
N ASP A 279 24.32 12.47 9.75
CA ASP A 279 24.30 13.38 10.90
C ASP A 279 25.20 12.88 12.06
N GLY A 280 25.85 11.73 11.91
CA GLY A 280 26.69 11.11 12.93
C GLY A 280 26.24 9.70 13.34
N PRO A 281 26.94 9.09 14.31
CA PRO A 281 26.64 7.75 14.80
C PRO A 281 25.36 7.73 15.64
N LEU A 282 24.73 6.55 15.70
CA LEU A 282 23.54 6.26 16.50
C LEU A 282 23.78 5.03 17.36
N ASP A 283 23.14 5.00 18.54
CA ASP A 283 23.11 3.80 19.38
C ASP A 283 22.10 2.76 18.85
N SER A 284 21.07 3.22 18.14
CA SER A 284 19.99 2.37 17.61
C SER A 284 19.39 2.89 16.30
N ALA A 285 18.80 1.98 15.54
CA ALA A 285 18.02 2.26 14.35
C ALA A 285 16.72 1.44 14.31
N HIS A 286 15.70 1.97 13.67
CA HIS A 286 14.38 1.37 13.56
C HIS A 286 13.89 1.37 12.11
N THR A 287 12.83 0.62 11.86
CA THR A 287 12.13 0.51 10.57
C THR A 287 11.92 1.88 9.90
N GLY A 288 12.17 1.94 8.60
CA GLY A 288 12.06 3.14 7.77
C GLY A 288 13.29 4.06 7.80
N ARG A 289 14.23 3.88 8.72
CA ARG A 289 15.44 4.71 8.79
C ARG A 289 16.54 4.19 7.86
N SER A 290 17.14 5.08 7.08
CA SER A 290 18.32 4.77 6.27
C SER A 290 19.59 4.97 7.10
N VAL A 291 20.41 3.93 7.20
CA VAL A 291 21.62 3.90 8.02
C VAL A 291 22.75 3.13 7.32
N THR A 292 23.97 3.28 7.83
CA THR A 292 25.09 2.41 7.50
C THR A 292 25.43 1.56 8.71
N VAL A 293 25.33 0.24 8.57
CA VAL A 293 25.70 -0.72 9.62
C VAL A 293 27.15 -1.14 9.42
N ILE A 294 27.94 -1.14 10.48
CA ILE A 294 29.29 -1.71 10.52
C ILE A 294 29.24 -2.95 11.41
N LEU A 295 29.83 -4.03 10.92
CA LEU A 295 29.87 -5.32 11.60
C LEU A 295 31.25 -5.53 12.24
N ALA A 296 31.28 -6.20 13.38
CA ALA A 296 32.50 -6.44 14.16
C ALA A 296 33.48 -7.42 13.46
N ASP A 297 32.97 -8.29 12.58
CA ASP A 297 33.75 -9.27 11.85
C ASP A 297 33.83 -8.89 10.37
N ASP A 298 34.95 -9.19 9.70
CA ASP A 298 35.10 -8.98 8.26
C ASP A 298 34.37 -10.08 7.47
N VAL A 299 33.06 -9.93 7.38
CA VAL A 299 32.17 -10.86 6.69
C VAL A 299 31.95 -10.45 5.24
N ASP A 300 31.88 -11.44 4.33
CA ASP A 300 31.55 -11.14 2.94
C ASP A 300 30.06 -10.83 2.79
N VAL A 301 29.77 -9.58 2.44
CA VAL A 301 28.41 -9.05 2.29
C VAL A 301 28.39 -8.17 1.06
N SER A 302 27.39 -8.37 0.23
CA SER A 302 27.16 -7.69 -1.03
C SER A 302 25.72 -7.17 -1.13
N ARG A 303 25.44 -6.35 -2.15
CA ARG A 303 24.08 -5.93 -2.46
C ARG A 303 23.21 -7.15 -2.75
N GLY A 304 22.02 -7.17 -2.16
CA GLY A 304 21.08 -8.29 -2.27
C GLY A 304 21.14 -9.26 -1.09
N ASP A 305 22.19 -9.19 -0.28
CA ASP A 305 22.22 -9.87 1.02
C ASP A 305 21.36 -9.10 2.03
N VAL A 306 20.92 -9.80 3.05
CA VAL A 306 20.09 -9.23 4.12
C VAL A 306 20.74 -9.50 5.45
N ILE A 307 20.99 -8.43 6.21
CA ILE A 307 21.41 -8.53 7.62
C ILE A 307 20.14 -8.65 8.45
N VAL A 308 20.04 -9.71 9.25
CA VAL A 308 18.83 -10.02 10.04
C VAL A 308 19.17 -10.25 11.51
N SER A 309 18.19 -10.09 12.39
CA SER A 309 18.33 -10.53 13.78
C SER A 309 18.62 -12.02 13.85
N ALA A 310 19.62 -12.43 14.63
CA ALA A 310 19.94 -13.85 14.80
C ALA A 310 18.84 -14.65 15.53
N ALA A 311 17.99 -13.97 16.32
CA ALA A 311 16.92 -14.60 17.10
C ALA A 311 15.64 -14.86 16.28
N ASP A 312 15.46 -14.11 15.19
CA ASP A 312 14.28 -14.18 14.32
C ASP A 312 14.74 -14.07 12.86
N ALA A 313 15.53 -15.03 12.40
CA ALA A 313 16.04 -15.06 11.03
C ALA A 313 15.12 -15.89 10.12
N PRO A 314 14.66 -15.36 8.97
CA PRO A 314 13.89 -16.14 8.02
C PRO A 314 14.80 -17.13 7.30
N GLU A 315 14.25 -18.28 6.91
CA GLU A 315 14.99 -19.26 6.12
C GLU A 315 15.13 -18.78 4.67
N PRO A 316 16.35 -18.76 4.08
CA PRO A 316 16.50 -18.47 2.66
C PRO A 316 15.81 -19.52 1.78
N ARG A 317 14.96 -19.10 0.86
CA ARG A 317 14.16 -19.99 0.00
C ARG A 317 14.54 -19.83 -1.47
N GLN A 318 14.59 -20.95 -2.19
CA GLN A 318 14.70 -21.00 -3.66
C GLN A 318 13.42 -21.50 -4.32
N GLN A 319 12.55 -22.15 -3.55
CA GLN A 319 11.24 -22.63 -3.98
C GLN A 319 10.22 -22.18 -2.96
N PHE A 320 9.16 -21.54 -3.42
CA PHE A 320 8.09 -21.04 -2.56
C PHE A 320 6.82 -20.82 -3.38
N GLU A 321 5.69 -20.81 -2.68
CA GLU A 321 4.41 -20.39 -3.22
C GLU A 321 4.23 -18.90 -3.02
N ALA A 322 3.53 -18.27 -3.97
CA ALA A 322 3.23 -16.87 -3.91
C ALA A 322 1.88 -16.58 -4.56
N THR A 323 1.16 -15.61 -4.00
CA THR A 323 0.01 -15.00 -4.66
C THR A 323 0.51 -13.85 -5.52
N VAL A 324 0.12 -13.79 -6.78
CA VAL A 324 0.53 -12.74 -7.71
C VAL A 324 -0.67 -12.06 -8.36
N CYS A 325 -0.61 -10.74 -8.49
CA CYS A 325 -1.48 -9.99 -9.39
C CYS A 325 -0.75 -9.77 -10.71
N TRP A 326 -1.32 -10.27 -11.80
CA TRP A 326 -0.72 -10.17 -13.12
C TRP A 326 -1.04 -8.83 -13.78
N LEU A 327 -0.01 -8.13 -14.27
CA LEU A 327 -0.08 -6.74 -14.70
C LEU A 327 0.17 -6.55 -16.20
N ALA A 328 0.40 -7.65 -16.93
CA ALA A 328 0.77 -7.63 -18.35
C ALA A 328 -0.31 -8.23 -19.24
N GLU A 329 -0.48 -7.66 -20.45
CA GLU A 329 -1.43 -8.16 -21.45
C GLU A 329 -1.09 -9.57 -21.92
N LYS A 330 0.21 -9.90 -22.02
CA LYS A 330 0.66 -11.25 -22.35
C LYS A 330 0.37 -12.17 -21.15
N PRO A 331 -0.45 -13.22 -21.29
CA PRO A 331 -0.79 -14.08 -20.17
C PRO A 331 0.43 -14.81 -19.61
N LEU A 332 0.47 -14.99 -18.29
CA LEU A 332 1.42 -15.87 -17.63
C LEU A 332 1.09 -17.32 -17.95
N ARG A 333 2.14 -18.13 -18.19
CA ARG A 333 2.04 -19.58 -18.37
C ARG A 333 3.07 -20.29 -17.51
N VAL A 334 2.76 -21.50 -17.09
CA VAL A 334 3.72 -22.38 -16.41
C VAL A 334 4.98 -22.56 -17.29
N GLY A 335 6.14 -22.56 -16.65
CA GLY A 335 7.45 -22.59 -17.30
C GLY A 335 7.95 -21.22 -17.79
N ALA A 336 7.22 -20.14 -17.56
CA ALA A 336 7.68 -18.79 -17.88
C ALA A 336 8.97 -18.47 -17.12
N ARG A 337 9.98 -17.99 -17.86
CA ARG A 337 11.27 -17.54 -17.32
C ARG A 337 11.28 -16.03 -17.19
N LEU A 338 11.41 -15.55 -15.96
CA LEU A 338 11.26 -14.16 -15.58
C LEU A 338 12.46 -13.71 -14.73
N LEU A 339 12.55 -12.42 -14.46
CA LEU A 339 13.37 -11.90 -13.36
C LEU A 339 12.47 -11.69 -12.15
N LEU A 340 12.94 -12.10 -10.97
CA LEU A 340 12.30 -11.80 -9.69
C LEU A 340 13.15 -10.76 -8.97
N LYS A 341 12.52 -9.64 -8.61
CA LYS A 341 13.13 -8.59 -7.78
C LYS A 341 12.50 -8.63 -6.39
N HIS A 342 13.33 -8.93 -5.39
CA HIS A 342 12.96 -8.97 -3.98
C HIS A 342 13.92 -8.06 -3.22
N GLY A 343 13.37 -6.99 -2.60
CA GLY A 343 14.17 -5.92 -2.01
C GLY A 343 15.28 -5.42 -2.94
N THR A 344 16.53 -5.63 -2.53
CA THR A 344 17.72 -5.19 -3.26
C THR A 344 18.31 -6.25 -4.20
N LYS A 345 17.81 -7.49 -4.16
CA LYS A 345 18.23 -8.62 -5.01
C LYS A 345 17.34 -8.73 -6.25
N THR A 346 17.96 -9.05 -7.38
CA THR A 346 17.26 -9.49 -8.60
C THR A 346 17.88 -10.81 -9.05
N THR A 347 17.05 -11.85 -9.22
CA THR A 347 17.48 -13.19 -9.64
C THR A 347 16.62 -13.69 -10.80
N GLN A 348 17.11 -14.63 -11.59
CA GLN A 348 16.27 -15.38 -12.51
C GLN A 348 15.25 -16.22 -11.73
N ALA A 349 14.05 -16.35 -12.29
CA ALA A 349 12.97 -17.13 -11.73
C ALA A 349 12.21 -17.89 -12.83
N ILE A 350 11.65 -19.04 -12.48
CA ILE A 350 10.77 -19.84 -13.32
C ILE A 350 9.48 -20.08 -12.57
N VAL A 351 8.35 -19.88 -13.24
CA VAL A 351 7.03 -20.25 -12.70
C VAL A 351 6.85 -21.76 -12.85
N GLY A 352 6.82 -22.47 -11.72
CA GLY A 352 6.71 -23.92 -11.63
C GLY A 352 5.28 -24.45 -11.83
N GLY A 353 4.28 -23.66 -11.44
CA GLY A 353 2.87 -24.05 -11.47
C GLY A 353 1.94 -22.85 -11.27
N LEU A 354 0.68 -23.03 -11.66
CA LEU A 354 -0.44 -22.12 -11.38
C LEU A 354 -1.49 -22.96 -10.67
N ASP A 355 -1.55 -22.83 -9.36
CA ASP A 355 -2.29 -23.74 -8.49
C ASP A 355 -3.71 -23.25 -8.22
N ALA A 356 -3.95 -21.94 -8.35
CA ALA A 356 -5.25 -21.34 -8.15
C ALA A 356 -5.37 -20.01 -8.92
N VAL A 357 -6.59 -19.69 -9.36
CA VAL A 357 -6.97 -18.39 -9.90
C VAL A 357 -8.15 -17.86 -9.10
N PHE A 358 -8.03 -16.64 -8.61
CA PHE A 358 -9.09 -15.97 -7.88
C PHE A 358 -10.08 -15.34 -8.87
N ASP A 359 -11.34 -15.74 -8.76
CA ASP A 359 -12.46 -15.13 -9.46
C ASP A 359 -12.98 -13.94 -8.64
N GLU A 360 -12.58 -12.75 -9.06
CA GLU A 360 -12.96 -11.49 -8.43
C GLU A 360 -14.46 -11.13 -8.58
N GLN A 361 -15.19 -11.81 -9.48
CA GLN A 361 -16.63 -11.58 -9.71
C GLN A 361 -17.44 -12.40 -8.73
N ASN A 362 -17.09 -13.68 -8.59
CA ASN A 362 -17.80 -14.62 -7.73
C ASN A 362 -17.20 -14.73 -6.33
N LEU A 363 -16.03 -14.13 -6.08
CA LEU A 363 -15.24 -14.26 -4.86
C LEU A 363 -14.92 -15.73 -4.54
N THR A 364 -14.56 -16.50 -5.57
CA THR A 364 -14.23 -17.93 -5.45
C THR A 364 -12.82 -18.21 -5.95
N ILE A 365 -12.27 -19.35 -5.54
CA ILE A 365 -11.00 -19.84 -6.04
C ILE A 365 -11.27 -20.99 -7.01
N GLY A 366 -10.78 -20.84 -8.24
CA GLY A 366 -10.86 -21.85 -9.28
C GLY A 366 -9.48 -22.35 -9.72
N GLU A 367 -9.48 -23.35 -10.60
CA GLU A 367 -8.28 -23.78 -11.30
C GLU A 367 -8.10 -23.00 -12.60
N GLY A 368 -6.85 -22.80 -13.02
CA GLY A 368 -6.52 -22.13 -14.27
C GLY A 368 -5.22 -22.64 -14.88
N THR A 369 -5.08 -22.49 -16.20
CA THR A 369 -3.85 -22.87 -16.92
C THR A 369 -2.99 -21.67 -17.30
N THR A 370 -3.57 -20.47 -17.25
CA THR A 370 -2.91 -19.20 -17.53
C THR A 370 -3.45 -18.12 -16.61
N LEU A 371 -2.65 -17.07 -16.36
CA LEU A 371 -3.08 -15.88 -15.63
C LEU A 371 -3.09 -14.67 -16.58
N GLU A 372 -4.26 -14.09 -16.79
CA GLU A 372 -4.47 -12.94 -17.68
C GLU A 372 -4.31 -11.60 -16.95
N LEU A 373 -4.34 -10.50 -17.71
CA LEU A 373 -4.22 -9.15 -17.15
C LEU A 373 -5.25 -8.91 -16.04
N ASN A 374 -4.78 -8.34 -14.93
CA ASN A 374 -5.53 -8.04 -13.70
C ASN A 374 -6.00 -9.26 -12.90
N GLN A 375 -5.78 -10.49 -13.37
CA GLN A 375 -6.12 -11.67 -12.58
C GLN A 375 -5.13 -11.87 -11.44
N ILE A 376 -5.64 -12.42 -10.35
CA ILE A 376 -4.86 -12.82 -9.18
C ILE A 376 -4.81 -14.34 -9.14
N GLY A 377 -3.63 -14.91 -8.89
CA GLY A 377 -3.48 -16.35 -8.82
C GLY A 377 -2.35 -16.77 -7.90
N ARG A 378 -2.44 -18.00 -7.41
CA ARG A 378 -1.38 -18.65 -6.62
C ARG A 378 -0.47 -19.42 -7.56
N ILE A 379 0.83 -19.12 -7.51
CA ILE A 379 1.85 -19.75 -8.32
C ILE A 379 2.96 -20.33 -7.44
N SER A 380 3.60 -21.39 -7.92
CA SER A 380 4.89 -21.83 -7.39
C SER A 380 6.02 -21.20 -8.20
N ILE A 381 7.05 -20.70 -7.50
CA ILE A 381 8.20 -20.04 -8.09
C ILE A 381 9.47 -20.79 -7.69
N GLN A 382 10.36 -20.97 -8.67
CA GLN A 382 11.74 -21.40 -8.44
C GLN A 382 12.71 -20.30 -8.85
N THR A 383 13.57 -19.84 -7.94
CA THR A 383 14.62 -18.85 -8.22
C THR A 383 15.98 -19.51 -8.44
N ALA A 384 16.85 -18.86 -9.22
CA ALA A 384 18.22 -19.31 -9.46
C ALA A 384 19.15 -19.10 -8.25
N GLU A 385 18.91 -18.04 -7.48
CA GLU A 385 19.56 -17.77 -6.20
C GLU A 385 18.52 -17.73 -5.08
N PRO A 386 18.88 -18.10 -3.83
CA PRO A 386 18.00 -17.94 -2.68
C PRO A 386 17.59 -16.49 -2.46
N ILE A 387 16.33 -16.28 -2.10
CA ILE A 387 15.82 -15.02 -1.58
C ILE A 387 15.59 -15.14 -0.07
N VAL A 388 15.75 -14.03 0.65
CA VAL A 388 15.55 -13.96 2.09
C VAL A 388 14.24 -13.22 2.32
N ALA A 389 13.13 -13.97 2.24
CA ALA A 389 11.79 -13.43 2.30
C ALA A 389 11.05 -13.93 3.54
N ASP A 390 10.25 -13.04 4.12
CA ASP A 390 9.23 -13.39 5.10
C ASP A 390 7.92 -13.73 4.35
N ASP A 391 6.96 -14.38 5.02
CA ASP A 391 5.59 -14.46 4.47
C ASP A 391 4.94 -13.06 4.51
N TYR A 392 4.17 -12.70 3.48
CA TYR A 392 3.63 -11.34 3.32
C TYR A 392 2.75 -10.89 4.50
N ASP A 393 1.95 -11.80 5.05
CA ASP A 393 1.06 -11.55 6.19
C ASP A 393 1.82 -11.23 7.48
N LYS A 394 3.08 -11.65 7.58
CA LYS A 394 3.95 -11.30 8.71
C LYS A 394 4.66 -9.99 8.44
N ASN A 395 5.35 -9.89 7.30
CA ASN A 395 6.16 -8.74 6.95
C ASN A 395 5.90 -8.32 5.50
N ARG A 396 5.06 -7.29 5.31
CA ARG A 396 4.69 -6.82 3.96
C ARG A 396 5.91 -6.36 3.15
N GLU A 397 6.86 -5.68 3.79
CA GLU A 397 8.05 -5.15 3.11
C GLU A 397 8.95 -6.30 2.61
N MET A 398 9.23 -7.28 3.48
CA MET A 398 10.09 -8.43 3.13
C MET A 398 9.35 -9.61 2.49
N GLY A 399 8.03 -9.58 2.41
CA GLY A 399 7.21 -10.58 1.73
C GLY A 399 6.73 -10.14 0.35
N SER A 400 7.04 -8.91 -0.08
CA SER A 400 6.67 -8.41 -1.40
C SER A 400 7.79 -8.63 -2.44
N PHE A 401 7.42 -8.87 -3.68
CA PHE A 401 8.37 -8.95 -4.80
C PHE A 401 7.72 -8.52 -6.13
N LEU A 402 8.55 -8.30 -7.15
CA LEU A 402 8.11 -8.06 -8.52
C LEU A 402 8.59 -9.17 -9.45
N LEU A 403 7.73 -9.57 -10.39
CA LEU A 403 8.14 -10.33 -11.56
C LEU A 403 8.34 -9.38 -12.73
N ILE A 404 9.46 -9.52 -13.43
CA ILE A 404 9.93 -8.59 -14.44
C ILE A 404 10.26 -9.36 -15.72
N ASP A 405 9.92 -8.76 -16.86
CA ASP A 405 10.30 -9.28 -18.18
C ASP A 405 11.83 -9.16 -18.36
N PRO A 406 12.55 -10.28 -18.58
CA PRO A 406 13.99 -10.24 -18.83
C PRO A 406 14.40 -9.44 -20.07
N ALA A 407 13.53 -9.34 -21.08
CA ALA A 407 13.84 -8.67 -22.34
C ALA A 407 13.58 -7.15 -22.25
N GLY A 408 12.41 -6.76 -21.77
CA GLY A 408 11.97 -5.36 -21.72
C GLY A 408 12.21 -4.63 -20.40
N GLY A 409 12.48 -5.35 -19.31
CA GLY A 409 12.55 -4.76 -17.96
C GLY A 409 11.20 -4.30 -17.40
N ASN A 410 10.10 -4.62 -18.08
CA ASN A 410 8.75 -4.26 -17.66
C ASN A 410 8.31 -5.10 -16.46
N THR A 411 7.62 -4.48 -15.50
CA THR A 411 6.98 -5.22 -14.41
C THR A 411 5.77 -5.99 -14.95
N LEU A 412 5.79 -7.31 -14.78
CA LEU A 412 4.76 -8.24 -15.23
C LEU A 412 3.80 -8.64 -14.12
N ALA A 413 4.27 -8.67 -12.87
CA ALA A 413 3.43 -8.98 -11.72
C ALA A 413 3.93 -8.30 -10.45
N ALA A 414 3.00 -7.99 -9.54
CA ALA A 414 3.28 -7.78 -8.14
C ALA A 414 2.98 -9.07 -7.37
N GLY A 415 3.89 -9.50 -6.52
CA GLY A 415 3.82 -10.79 -5.82
C GLY A 415 3.92 -10.66 -4.31
N LEU A 416 3.22 -11.56 -3.64
CA LEU A 416 3.10 -11.71 -2.19
C LEU A 416 3.59 -13.12 -1.84
N VAL A 417 4.66 -13.25 -1.07
CA VAL A 417 5.19 -14.55 -0.63
C VAL A 417 4.18 -15.21 0.31
N GLY A 418 3.87 -16.48 0.05
CA GLY A 418 2.85 -17.25 0.75
C GLY A 418 1.49 -17.26 0.04
N ASP A 419 0.48 -17.72 0.76
CA ASP A 419 -0.87 -17.92 0.24
C ASP A 419 -1.84 -16.87 0.81
N ALA A 420 -1.87 -15.69 0.18
CA ALA A 420 -2.80 -14.64 0.54
C ALA A 420 -4.27 -15.00 0.20
N LEU A 421 -4.48 -15.98 -0.70
CA LEU A 421 -5.83 -16.44 -1.05
C LEU A 421 -6.44 -17.32 0.03
N ALA A 422 -5.65 -17.90 0.94
CA ALA A 422 -6.13 -18.78 2.00
C ALA A 422 -7.16 -18.12 2.93
N HIS A 423 -7.09 -16.80 3.10
CA HIS A 423 -8.04 -16.04 3.95
C HIS A 423 -9.39 -15.77 3.28
N LEU A 424 -9.52 -16.05 1.99
CA LEU A 424 -10.77 -15.85 1.23
C LEU A 424 -11.64 -17.11 1.14
N VAL A 425 -11.18 -18.24 1.70
CA VAL A 425 -11.88 -19.53 1.74
C VAL A 425 -12.18 -19.89 3.18
#